data_AF-A0A8T6RJH1-F1
#
_entry.id   AF-A0A8T6RJH1-F1
#
_cell.length_a   1.000
_cell.length_b   1.000
_cell.length_c   1.000
_cell.angle_alpha   90.00
_cell.angle_beta   90.00
_cell.angle_gamma   90.00
#
_symmetry.space_group_name_H-M   'P 1'
#
loop_
_entity.id
_entity.type
_entity.pdbx_description
1 polymer ?
#
loop_
_entity_poly.entity_id
_entity_poly.type
_entity_poly.pdbx_seq_one_letter_code
_entity_poly.pdbx_strand_id
1 'polypeptide(L)'
;MSSEETEKPQINDVNTQIETLKKSIESDPDNPEKLANLGVLYSSINRYEEALNLFRSILEKDPKNVEAHKYLGVIYAQIGKLDEAISELEIAVKLKADSPSLWNNLSEAYRRSKNFHQANVARMRAIQLSEIPKKV
;
A
#
# COMPACT_ATOMS: atom_id res chain seq x y z
N MET A 1 -0.11 -28.32 23.86
CA MET A 1 -0.06 -26.89 23.50
C MET A 1 0.99 -26.76 22.43
N SER A 2 0.61 -26.98 21.16
CA SER A 2 1.51 -26.81 20.03
C SER A 2 1.20 -25.48 19.37
N SER A 3 2.29 -24.75 19.16
CA SER A 3 2.46 -23.47 18.52
C SER A 3 1.57 -23.29 17.29
N GLU A 4 0.93 -22.12 17.22
CA GLU A 4 0.31 -21.58 16.01
C GLU A 4 1.36 -21.50 14.89
N GLU A 5 1.40 -22.53 14.05
CA GLU A 5 2.00 -22.43 12.72
C GLU A 5 1.13 -21.45 11.93
N THR A 6 1.70 -20.29 11.63
CA THR A 6 1.12 -19.32 10.69
C THR A 6 1.16 -19.95 9.29
N GLU A 7 0.15 -20.77 8.99
CA GLU A 7 -0.04 -21.38 7.66
C GLU A 7 -0.09 -20.25 6.63
N LYS A 8 0.89 -20.25 5.71
CA LYS A 8 0.75 -19.50 4.45
C LYS A 8 -0.56 -19.95 3.81
N PRO A 9 -1.42 -19.00 3.37
CA PRO A 9 -2.70 -19.38 2.78
C PRO A 9 -2.46 -20.36 1.64
N GLN A 10 -3.09 -21.53 1.73
CA GLN A 10 -2.97 -22.55 0.70
C GLN A 10 -3.44 -21.96 -0.64
N ILE A 11 -2.78 -22.31 -1.74
CA ILE A 11 -3.07 -21.75 -3.08
C ILE A 11 -4.57 -21.88 -3.45
N ASN A 12 -5.24 -22.93 -2.97
CA ASN A 12 -6.68 -23.14 -3.15
C ASN A 12 -7.55 -22.11 -2.40
N ASP A 13 -7.12 -21.67 -1.22
CA ASP A 13 -7.81 -20.67 -0.42
C ASP A 13 -7.68 -19.28 -1.07
N VAL A 14 -6.48 -18.91 -1.54
CA VAL A 14 -6.25 -17.65 -2.26
C VAL A 14 -7.10 -17.55 -3.52
N ASN A 15 -7.18 -18.60 -4.34
CA ASN A 15 -7.99 -18.58 -5.55
C ASN A 15 -9.49 -18.41 -5.24
N THR A 16 -9.97 -19.06 -4.17
CA THR A 16 -11.36 -18.91 -3.70
C THR A 16 -11.63 -17.48 -3.22
N GLN A 17 -10.68 -16.87 -2.50
CA GLN A 17 -10.75 -15.47 -2.05
C GLN A 17 -10.79 -14.50 -3.23
N ILE A 18 -9.94 -14.69 -4.25
CA ILE A 18 -9.94 -13.87 -5.47
C ILE A 18 -11.31 -13.91 -6.14
N GLU A 19 -11.87 -15.11 -6.35
CA GLU A 19 -13.17 -15.24 -7.02
C GLU A 19 -14.31 -14.64 -6.19
N THR A 20 -14.24 -14.73 -4.86
CA THR A 20 -15.20 -14.09 -3.96
C THR A 20 -15.13 -12.57 -4.06
N LEU A 21 -13.92 -11.99 -4.07
CA LEU A 21 -13.72 -10.55 -4.21
C LEU A 21 -14.16 -10.05 -5.58
N LYS A 22 -13.87 -10.78 -6.67
CA LYS A 22 -14.35 -10.43 -8.02
C LYS A 22 -15.87 -10.38 -8.09
N LYS A 23 -16.57 -11.40 -7.56
CA LYS A 23 -18.04 -11.38 -7.48
C LYS A 23 -18.57 -10.22 -6.63
N SER A 24 -17.88 -9.87 -5.55
CA SER A 24 -18.23 -8.69 -4.74
C SER A 24 -18.10 -7.40 -5.55
N ILE A 25 -17.09 -7.28 -6.42
CA ILE A 25 -16.90 -6.14 -7.32
C ILE A 25 -18.00 -6.08 -8.39
N GLU A 26 -18.50 -7.21 -8.91
CA GLU A 26 -19.61 -7.21 -9.88
C GLU A 26 -20.86 -6.47 -9.36
N SER A 27 -21.11 -6.53 -8.06
CA SER A 27 -22.24 -5.82 -7.43
C SER A 27 -22.01 -4.31 -7.23
N ASP A 28 -20.76 -3.85 -7.21
CA ASP A 28 -20.39 -2.44 -7.03
C ASP A 28 -18.98 -2.20 -7.61
N PRO A 29 -18.88 -2.03 -8.95
CA PRO A 29 -17.60 -2.06 -9.66
C PRO A 29 -16.67 -0.89 -9.35
N ASP A 30 -17.24 0.23 -8.91
CA ASP A 30 -16.52 1.48 -8.64
C ASP A 30 -16.17 1.65 -7.15
N ASN A 31 -16.41 0.63 -6.32
CA ASN A 31 -16.14 0.70 -4.89
C ASN A 31 -14.62 0.64 -4.60
N PRO A 32 -14.00 1.72 -4.10
CA PRO A 32 -12.56 1.76 -3.91
C PRO A 32 -12.08 0.78 -2.84
N GLU A 33 -12.89 0.47 -1.82
CA GLU A 33 -12.53 -0.50 -0.78
C GLU A 33 -12.46 -1.92 -1.34
N LYS A 34 -13.46 -2.31 -2.16
CA LYS A 34 -13.46 -3.64 -2.80
C LYS A 34 -12.31 -3.81 -3.78
N LEU A 35 -12.06 -2.79 -4.60
CA LEU A 35 -10.92 -2.76 -5.52
C LEU A 35 -9.58 -2.83 -4.76
N ALA A 36 -9.44 -2.07 -3.67
CA ALA A 36 -8.24 -2.09 -2.84
C ALA A 36 -8.01 -3.46 -2.20
N ASN A 37 -9.05 -4.11 -1.66
CA ASN A 37 -8.94 -5.43 -1.06
C ASN A 37 -8.43 -6.48 -2.07
N LEU A 38 -8.95 -6.46 -3.31
CA LEU A 38 -8.45 -7.32 -4.38
C LEU A 38 -7.02 -6.95 -4.80
N GLY A 39 -6.69 -5.66 -4.86
CA GLY A 39 -5.34 -5.17 -5.17
C GLY A 39 -4.30 -5.60 -4.14
N VAL A 40 -4.63 -5.53 -2.85
CA VAL A 40 -3.78 -6.03 -1.75
C VAL A 40 -3.57 -7.53 -1.86
N LEU A 41 -4.63 -8.29 -2.15
CA LEU A 41 -4.52 -9.75 -2.34
C LEU A 41 -3.64 -10.10 -3.55
N TYR A 42 -3.76 -9.37 -4.67
CA TYR A 42 -2.87 -9.56 -5.81
C TYR A 42 -1.41 -9.21 -5.49
N SER A 43 -1.16 -8.14 -4.75
CA SER A 43 0.19 -7.79 -4.29
C SER A 43 0.79 -8.88 -3.39
N SER A 44 0.01 -9.47 -2.47
CA SER A 44 0.52 -10.50 -1.54
C SER A 44 0.93 -11.80 -2.22
N ILE A 45 0.40 -12.07 -3.42
CA ILE A 45 0.76 -13.21 -4.26
C ILE A 45 1.62 -12.84 -5.48
N ASN A 46 2.28 -11.68 -5.42
CA ASN A 46 3.21 -11.18 -6.44
C ASN A 46 2.59 -10.93 -7.83
N ARG A 47 1.26 -10.84 -7.92
CA ARG A 47 0.52 -10.41 -9.12
C ARG A 47 0.49 -8.89 -9.19
N TYR A 48 1.68 -8.30 -9.32
CA TYR A 48 1.88 -6.86 -9.15
C TYR A 48 1.17 -6.04 -10.23
N GLU A 49 1.14 -6.50 -11.49
CA GLU A 49 0.50 -5.74 -12.57
C GLU A 49 -1.02 -5.64 -12.36
N GLU A 50 -1.67 -6.74 -11.96
CA GLU A 50 -3.10 -6.69 -11.63
C GLU A 50 -3.39 -5.80 -10.42
N ALA A 51 -2.52 -5.82 -9.40
CA ALA A 51 -2.63 -4.91 -8.26
C ALA A 51 -2.49 -3.44 -8.67
N LEU A 52 -1.46 -3.11 -9.48
CA LEU A 52 -1.23 -1.76 -9.98
C LEU A 52 -2.44 -1.23 -10.77
N ASN A 53 -3.04 -2.06 -11.63
CA ASN A 53 -4.20 -1.67 -12.42
C ASN A 53 -5.43 -1.36 -11.56
N LEU A 54 -5.67 -2.14 -10.49
CA LEU A 54 -6.76 -1.85 -9.54
C LEU A 54 -6.53 -0.54 -8.77
N PHE A 55 -5.31 -0.28 -8.31
CA PHE A 55 -5.04 0.99 -7.61
C PHE A 55 -5.07 2.20 -8.54
N ARG A 56 -4.66 2.04 -9.82
CA ARG A 56 -4.81 3.08 -10.84
C ARG A 56 -6.28 3.38 -11.14
N SER A 57 -7.14 2.37 -11.25
CA SER A 57 -8.58 2.60 -11.49
C SER A 57 -9.26 3.32 -10.31
N ILE A 58 -8.82 3.06 -9.07
CA ILE A 58 -9.25 3.86 -7.91
C ILE A 58 -8.88 5.33 -8.11
N LEU A 59 -7.65 5.62 -8.55
CA LEU A 59 -7.18 6.99 -8.78
C LEU A 59 -7.84 7.68 -9.98
N GLU A 60 -8.33 6.95 -10.97
CA GLU A 60 -9.13 7.52 -12.06
C GLU A 60 -10.43 8.14 -11.55
N LYS A 61 -11.01 7.58 -10.49
CA LYS A 61 -12.25 8.05 -9.86
C LYS A 61 -12.00 9.03 -8.73
N ASP A 62 -11.00 8.75 -7.89
CA ASP A 62 -10.56 9.58 -6.78
C ASP A 62 -9.04 9.81 -6.85
N PRO A 63 -8.60 10.86 -7.57
CA PRO A 63 -7.17 11.19 -7.69
C PRO A 63 -6.51 11.61 -6.37
N LYS A 64 -7.26 11.73 -5.27
CA LYS A 64 -6.74 12.08 -3.93
C LYS A 64 -6.82 10.91 -2.96
N ASN A 65 -7.05 9.70 -3.46
CA ASN A 65 -7.14 8.52 -2.62
C ASN A 65 -5.75 8.18 -2.03
N VAL A 66 -5.57 8.51 -0.75
CA VAL A 66 -4.31 8.31 -0.02
C VAL A 66 -3.85 6.84 -0.03
N GLU A 67 -4.81 5.92 0.12
CA GLU A 67 -4.53 4.50 0.24
C GLU A 67 -4.07 3.91 -1.09
N ALA A 68 -4.67 4.33 -2.20
CA ALA A 68 -4.24 3.92 -3.54
C ALA A 68 -2.82 4.40 -3.86
N HIS A 69 -2.50 5.67 -3.61
CA HIS A 69 -1.12 6.18 -3.75
C HIS A 69 -0.13 5.42 -2.86
N LYS A 70 -0.50 5.13 -1.61
CA LYS A 70 0.33 4.33 -0.70
C LYS A 70 0.64 2.95 -1.29
N TYR A 71 -0.38 2.22 -1.76
CA TYR A 71 -0.17 0.86 -2.28
C TYR A 71 0.56 0.85 -3.61
N LEU A 72 0.30 1.79 -4.53
CA LEU A 72 1.13 1.96 -5.74
C LEU A 72 2.60 2.15 -5.35
N GLY A 73 2.87 3.04 -4.40
CA GLY A 73 4.20 3.28 -3.87
C GLY A 73 4.89 2.02 -3.33
N VAL A 74 4.18 1.26 -2.49
CA VAL A 74 4.67 0.01 -1.90
C VAL A 74 4.94 -1.05 -2.99
N ILE A 75 4.03 -1.21 -3.95
CA ILE A 75 4.16 -2.21 -5.02
C ILE A 75 5.30 -1.84 -5.97
N TYR A 76 5.42 -0.58 -6.38
CA TYR A 76 6.54 -0.10 -7.17
C TYR A 76 7.87 -0.34 -6.46
N ALA A 77 7.92 -0.10 -5.15
CA ALA A 77 9.10 -0.43 -4.36
C ALA A 77 9.39 -1.94 -4.41
N GLN A 78 8.39 -2.81 -4.22
CA GLN A 78 8.58 -4.28 -4.29
C GLN A 78 9.19 -4.73 -5.62
N ILE A 79 8.77 -4.15 -6.74
CA ILE A 79 9.30 -4.48 -8.08
C ILE A 79 10.56 -3.70 -8.49
N GLY A 80 11.14 -2.90 -7.58
CA GLY A 80 12.40 -2.19 -7.80
C GLY A 80 12.27 -0.87 -8.59
N LYS A 81 11.05 -0.43 -8.87
CA LYS A 81 10.73 0.87 -9.51
C LYS A 81 10.73 1.98 -8.46
N LEU A 82 11.92 2.31 -7.98
CA LEU A 82 12.06 3.15 -6.78
C LEU A 82 11.69 4.61 -7.00
N ASP A 83 11.87 5.15 -8.21
CA ASP A 83 11.50 6.52 -8.52
C ASP A 83 9.98 6.69 -8.55
N GLU A 84 9.27 5.75 -9.18
CA GLU A 84 7.79 5.70 -9.15
C GLU A 84 7.28 5.48 -7.73
N ALA A 85 7.94 4.62 -6.95
CA ALA A 85 7.58 4.38 -5.55
C ALA A 85 7.64 5.66 -4.72
N ILE A 86 8.73 6.42 -4.86
CA ILE A 86 8.92 7.70 -4.16
C ILE A 86 7.86 8.70 -4.60
N SER A 87 7.61 8.83 -5.91
CA SER A 87 6.63 9.78 -6.43
C SER A 87 5.23 9.56 -5.83
N GLU A 88 4.76 8.31 -5.82
CA GLU A 88 3.44 7.96 -5.26
C GLU A 88 3.38 8.18 -3.74
N LEU A 89 4.43 7.81 -3.01
CA LEU A 89 4.50 7.99 -1.55
C LEU A 89 4.60 9.47 -1.16
N GLU A 90 5.29 10.30 -1.96
CA GLU A 90 5.32 11.75 -1.79
C GLU A 90 3.93 12.37 -1.94
N ILE A 91 3.12 11.89 -2.90
CA ILE A 91 1.73 12.32 -3.05
C ILE A 91 0.93 11.89 -1.82
N ALA A 92 1.06 10.64 -1.37
CA ALA A 92 0.36 10.13 -0.19
C ALA A 92 0.66 10.97 1.08
N VAL A 93 1.93 11.31 1.35
CA VAL A 93 2.27 12.15 2.53
C VAL A 93 1.82 13.61 2.36
N LYS A 94 1.74 14.14 1.13
CA LYS A 94 1.17 15.48 0.88
C LYS A 94 -0.32 15.51 1.17
N LEU A 95 -1.04 14.44 0.83
CA LEU A 95 -2.47 14.30 1.08
C LEU A 95 -2.78 14.02 2.56
N LYS A 96 -1.92 13.25 3.24
CA LYS A 96 -2.08 12.89 4.65
C LYS A 96 -0.75 12.95 5.42
N ALA A 97 -0.37 14.17 5.78
CA ALA A 97 0.92 14.47 6.41
C ALA A 97 1.05 13.99 7.87
N ASP A 98 -0.06 13.63 8.52
CA ASP A 98 -0.14 13.21 9.93
C ASP A 98 -0.07 11.68 10.11
N SER A 99 0.25 10.92 9.06
CA SER A 99 0.33 9.46 9.10
C SER A 99 1.78 8.96 9.25
N PRO A 100 2.18 8.42 10.42
CA PRO A 100 3.53 7.87 10.60
C PRO A 100 3.87 6.75 9.60
N SER A 101 2.88 5.93 9.22
CA SER A 101 3.09 4.80 8.31
C SER A 101 3.47 5.25 6.89
N LEU A 102 2.87 6.33 6.39
CA LEU A 102 3.23 6.88 5.08
C LEU A 102 4.66 7.41 5.06
N TRP A 103 5.07 8.12 6.12
CA TRP A 103 6.45 8.60 6.27
C TRP A 103 7.46 7.45 6.40
N ASN A 104 7.09 6.35 7.06
CA ASN A 104 7.93 5.15 7.12
C ASN A 104 8.10 4.51 5.73
N ASN A 105 7.01 4.36 4.96
CA ASN A 105 7.10 3.82 3.60
C ASN A 105 7.97 4.72 2.71
N LEU A 106 7.81 6.04 2.78
CA LEU A 106 8.61 7.00 2.02
C LEU A 106 10.09 6.94 2.42
N SER A 107 10.38 6.86 3.72
CA SER A 107 11.74 6.66 4.23
C SER A 107 12.38 5.40 3.67
N GLU A 108 11.65 4.28 3.63
CA GLU A 108 12.16 3.03 3.10
C GLU A 108 12.43 3.11 1.59
N ALA A 109 11.53 3.75 0.83
CA ALA A 109 11.73 3.98 -0.60
C ALA A 109 12.97 4.85 -0.89
N TYR A 110 13.17 5.93 -0.14
CA TYR A 110 14.39 6.74 -0.23
C TYR A 110 15.65 5.96 0.18
N ARG A 111 15.58 5.16 1.23
CA ARG A 111 16.73 4.35 1.67
C ARG A 111 17.14 3.35 0.60
N ARG A 112 16.16 2.67 -0.02
CA ARG A 112 16.40 1.70 -1.09
C ARG A 112 16.96 2.35 -2.35
N SER A 113 16.59 3.60 -2.65
CA SER A 113 17.16 4.39 -3.75
C SER A 113 18.50 5.05 -3.40
N LYS A 114 19.06 4.78 -2.22
CA LYS A 114 20.31 5.38 -1.69
C LYS A 114 20.23 6.89 -1.42
N ASN A 115 19.02 7.45 -1.37
CA ASN A 115 18.73 8.83 -0.97
C ASN A 115 18.71 8.96 0.56
N PHE A 116 19.86 8.74 1.21
CA PHE A 116 19.95 8.61 2.66
C PHE A 116 19.57 9.88 3.43
N HIS A 117 19.79 11.06 2.85
CA HIS A 117 19.39 12.32 3.49
C HIS A 117 17.87 12.41 3.61
N GLN A 118 17.13 12.25 2.50
CA GLN A 118 15.68 12.27 2.50
C GLN A 118 15.08 11.12 3.34
N ALA A 119 15.71 9.94 3.33
CA ALA A 119 15.30 8.81 4.17
C ALA A 119 15.33 9.19 5.67
N ASN A 120 16.42 9.81 6.13
CA ASN A 120 16.53 10.24 7.53
C ASN A 120 15.49 11.30 7.90
N VAL A 121 15.25 12.28 7.02
CA VAL A 121 14.22 13.30 7.21
C VAL A 121 12.83 12.68 7.34
N ALA A 122 12.47 11.78 6.42
CA ALA A 122 11.18 11.10 6.44
C ALA A 122 11.01 10.22 7.70
N ARG A 123 12.06 9.50 8.11
CA ARG A 123 12.06 8.69 9.34
C ARG A 123 11.86 9.53 10.59
N MET A 124 12.56 10.66 10.70
CA MET A 124 12.39 11.58 11.82
C MET A 124 10.96 12.11 11.90
N ARG A 125 10.34 12.39 10.74
CA ARG A 125 8.95 12.83 10.69
C ARG A 125 7.99 11.73 11.17
N ALA A 126 8.21 10.49 10.78
CA ALA A 126 7.42 9.35 11.26
C ALA A 126 7.49 9.19 12.78
N ILE A 127 8.70 9.23 13.36
CA ILE A 127 8.92 9.14 14.81
C ILE A 127 8.21 10.29 15.52
N GLN A 128 8.43 11.53 15.07
CA GLN A 128 7.81 12.70 15.65
C GLN A 128 6.29 12.58 15.73
N LEU A 129 5.64 12.09 14.67
CA LEU A 129 4.18 11.91 14.61
C LEU A 129 3.70 10.78 15.50
N SER A 130 4.50 9.71 15.68
CA SER A 130 4.17 8.59 16.55
C SER A 130 4.22 8.95 18.05
N GLU A 131 5.04 9.95 18.40
CA GLU A 131 5.21 10.44 19.77
C GLU A 131 4.17 11.50 20.17
N ILE A 132 3.38 12.03 19.21
CA ILE A 132 2.30 12.98 19.53
C ILE A 132 1.19 12.21 20.24
N PRO A 133 0.85 12.52 21.51
CA PRO A 133 -0.29 11.91 22.17
C PRO A 133 -1.55 12.22 21.35
N LYS A 134 -2.28 11.17 20.95
CA LYS A 134 -3.60 11.33 20.33
C LYS A 134 -4.44 12.15 21.30
N LYS A 135 -4.85 13.36 20.89
CA LYS A 135 -5.76 14.17 21.69
C LYS A 135 -7.02 13.34 21.95
N VAL A 136 -7.31 13.12 23.23
CA VAL A 136 -8.52 12.47 23.74
C VAL A 136 -9.73 13.34 23.42
#